data_AF-A0A7X6QZW5-F1
#
_entry.id   AF-A0A7X6QZW5-F1
#
_cell.length_a   1.000
_cell.length_b   1.000
_cell.length_c   1.000
_cell.angle_alpha   90.00
_cell.angle_beta   90.00
_cell.angle_gamma   90.00
#
_symmetry.space_group_name_H-M   'P 1'
#
loop_
_entity.id
_entity.type
_entity.pdbx_description
1 polymer ?
#
loop_
_entity_poly.entity_id
_entity_poly.type
_entity_poly.pdbx_seq_one_letter_code
_entity_poly.pdbx_strand_id
1 'polypeptide(L)' 'MSLLHAVLDESRRGLRPEAIALRLGVDRELVAAALDHWVRVGEATTVTALGLGCAGCAPVAGCASCPVLQSRPH' A
#
# COMPACT_ATOMS: atom_id res chain seq x y z
N MET A 1 -9.16 -17.11 -11.73
CA MET A 1 -8.39 -16.13 -10.92
C MET A 1 -9.10 -15.94 -9.59
N SER A 2 -8.37 -15.82 -8.48
CA SER A 2 -8.97 -15.56 -7.16
C SER A 2 -9.01 -14.08 -6.83
N LEU A 3 -9.92 -13.68 -5.95
CA LEU A 3 -10.03 -12.30 -5.45
C LEU A 3 -8.70 -11.78 -4.90
N LEU A 4 -7.99 -12.61 -4.11
CA LEU A 4 -6.70 -12.24 -3.52
C LEU A 4 -5.67 -11.82 -4.58
N HIS A 5 -5.56 -12.56 -5.67
CA HIS A 5 -4.65 -12.22 -6.77
C HIS A 5 -5.12 -10.97 -7.53
N ALA A 6 -6.43 -10.81 -7.73
CA ALA A 6 -6.98 -9.61 -8.37
C ALA A 6 -6.69 -8.34 -7.54
N VAL A 7 -6.82 -8.40 -6.22
CA VAL A 7 -6.46 -7.30 -5.31
C VAL A 7 -4.96 -6.99 -5.38
N LEU A 8 -4.10 -8.00 -5.40
CA LEU A 8 -2.66 -7.83 -5.51
C LEU A 8 -2.28 -7.16 -6.83
N ASP A 9 -2.84 -7.61 -7.96
CA ASP A 9 -2.57 -7.04 -9.28
C ASP A 9 -3.01 -5.58 -9.37
N GLU A 10 -4.17 -5.23 -8.84
CA GLU A 10 -4.64 -3.83 -8.84
C GLU A 10 -3.80 -2.95 -7.88
N SER A 11 -3.34 -3.48 -6.75
CA SER A 11 -2.41 -2.76 -5.86
C SER A 11 -1.05 -2.52 -6.52
N ARG A 12 -0.53 -3.48 -7.30
CA ARG A 12 0.72 -3.34 -8.08
C ARG A 12 0.62 -2.27 -9.17
N ARG A 13 -0.60 -2.01 -9.66
CA ARG A 13 -0.90 -0.88 -10.55
C ARG A 13 -0.98 0.47 -9.81
N GLY A 14 -0.81 0.48 -8.49
CA GLY A 14 -0.83 1.68 -7.66
C GLY A 14 -2.22 2.18 -7.30
N LEU A 15 -3.26 1.37 -7.49
CA LEU A 15 -4.61 1.73 -7.07
C LEU A 15 -4.73 1.72 -5.55
N ARG A 16 -5.48 2.69 -5.02
CA ARG A 16 -5.82 2.76 -3.60
C ARG A 16 -6.89 1.72 -3.25
N PRO A 17 -6.96 1.23 -2.00
CA PRO A 17 -7.92 0.22 -1.57
C PRO A 17 -9.37 0.55 -1.94
N GLU A 18 -9.78 1.82 -1.85
CA GLU A 18 -11.14 2.27 -2.20
C GLU A 18 -11.42 2.11 -3.70
N ALA A 19 -10.43 2.42 -4.54
CA ALA A 19 -10.55 2.27 -6.00
C ALA A 19 -10.55 0.79 -6.41
N ILE A 20 -9.79 -0.06 -5.70
CA ILE A 20 -9.80 -1.52 -5.89
C ILE A 20 -11.16 -2.10 -5.51
N ALA A 21 -11.71 -1.70 -4.37
CA ALA A 21 -13.03 -2.16 -3.90
C ALA A 21 -14.14 -1.81 -4.90
N LEU A 22 -14.16 -0.57 -5.39
CA LEU A 22 -15.11 -0.13 -6.41
C LEU A 22 -14.94 -0.89 -7.74
N ARG A 23 -13.71 -1.13 -8.16
CA ARG A 23 -13.41 -1.78 -9.44
C ARG A 23 -13.69 -3.28 -9.43
N LEU A 24 -13.47 -3.94 -8.30
CA LEU A 24 -13.73 -5.37 -8.12
C LEU A 24 -15.16 -5.65 -7.60
N GLY A 25 -15.93 -4.62 -7.25
CA GLY A 25 -17.30 -4.76 -6.76
C GLY A 25 -17.37 -5.45 -5.40
N VAL A 26 -16.38 -5.24 -4.53
CA VAL A 26 -16.28 -5.89 -3.21
C VAL A 26 -16.17 -4.88 -2.08
N ASP A 27 -16.38 -5.35 -0.86
CA ASP A 27 -16.27 -4.53 0.34
C ASP A 27 -14.82 -4.07 0.57
N ARG A 28 -14.67 -2.82 1.05
CA ARG A 28 -13.36 -2.23 1.33
C ARG A 28 -12.60 -2.99 2.42
N GLU A 29 -13.29 -3.48 3.46
CA GLU A 29 -12.66 -4.23 4.54
C GLU A 29 -12.13 -5.58 4.05
N LEU A 30 -12.79 -6.18 3.05
CA LEU A 30 -12.30 -7.39 2.40
C LEU A 30 -11.01 -7.12 1.59
N VAL A 31 -10.94 -5.98 0.90
CA VAL A 31 -9.71 -5.53 0.22
C VAL A 31 -8.59 -5.28 1.23
N ALA A 32 -8.89 -4.63 2.36
CA ALA A 32 -7.92 -4.39 3.42
C ALA A 32 -7.38 -5.70 4.01
N ALA A 33 -8.25 -6.67 4.30
CA ALA A 33 -7.85 -7.99 4.78
C ALA A 33 -7.00 -8.76 3.76
N ALA A 34 -7.33 -8.65 2.47
CA ALA A 34 -6.55 -9.26 1.38
C ALA A 34 -5.15 -8.64 1.26
N LEU A 35 -5.04 -7.31 1.37
CA LEU A 35 -3.75 -6.62 1.36
C LEU A 35 -2.91 -6.96 2.59
N ASP A 36 -3.52 -7.02 3.77
CA ASP A 36 -2.85 -7.43 5.01
C ASP A 36 -2.29 -8.86 4.90
N HIS A 37 -3.05 -9.79 4.31
CA HIS A 37 -2.58 -11.13 4.01
C HIS A 37 -1.30 -11.11 3.14
N TRP A 38 -1.29 -10.36 2.04
CA TRP A 38 -0.12 -10.28 1.16
C TRP A 38 1.08 -9.57 1.79
N VAL A 39 0.85 -8.61 2.69
CA VAL A 39 1.92 -8.00 3.49
C VAL A 39 2.56 -9.05 4.41
N ARG A 40 1.75 -9.87 5.09
CA ARG A 40 2.27 -10.94 5.97
C ARG A 40 3.02 -12.03 5.21
N VAL A 41 2.61 -12.32 3.98
CA VAL A 41 3.28 -13.31 3.10
C VAL A 41 4.52 -12.71 2.42
N GLY A 42 4.72 -11.39 2.49
CA GLY A 42 5.89 -10.70 1.93
C GLY A 42 5.77 -10.34 0.44
N GLU A 43 4.58 -10.44 -0.15
CA GLU A 43 4.29 -10.17 -1.56
C GLU A 43 3.81 -8.73 -1.83
N ALA A 44 3.41 -8.01 -0.77
CA ALA A 44 3.03 -6.61 -0.82
C ALA A 44 3.80 -5.80 0.24
N THR A 45 4.14 -4.55 -0.07
CA THR A 45 4.71 -3.63 0.94
C THR A 45 3.62 -2.76 1.55
N THR A 46 3.78 -2.37 2.81
CA THR A 46 2.82 -1.51 3.53
C THR A 46 2.56 -0.19 2.80
N VAL A 47 3.56 0.34 2.09
CA VAL A 47 3.44 1.55 1.25
C VAL A 47 2.43 1.35 0.12
N THR A 48 2.44 0.18 -0.52
CA THR A 48 1.49 -0.18 -1.58
C THR A 48 0.09 -0.46 -1.00
N ALA A 49 0.04 -1.13 0.16
CA ALA A 49 -1.22 -1.51 0.81
C ALA A 49 -2.00 -0.33 1.41
N LEU A 50 -1.31 0.66 1.96
CA LEU A 50 -1.95 1.83 2.60
C LEU A 50 -2.29 2.96 1.62
N GLY A 51 -2.02 2.80 0.31
CA GLY A 51 -2.30 3.84 -0.67
C GLY A 51 -1.55 5.15 -0.44
N LEU A 52 -0.50 5.14 0.41
CA LEU A 52 0.50 6.20 0.48
C LEU A 52 1.37 6.12 -0.78
N GLY A 53 0.77 6.51 -1.91
CA GLY A 53 1.55 6.99 -3.03
C GLY A 53 2.49 8.06 -2.47
N CYS A 54 3.80 7.81 -2.60
CA CYS A 54 4.85 8.66 -2.06
C CYS A 54 4.81 10.06 -2.70
N ALA A 55 3.91 10.91 -2.23
CA ALA A 55 4.02 12.35 -2.34
C ALA A 55 4.87 12.83 -1.15
N GLY A 56 6.20 12.63 -1.26
CA GLY A 56 7.14 13.48 -0.53
C GLY A 56 7.61 13.09 0.87
N CYS A 57 7.61 11.81 1.28
CA CYS A 57 8.28 11.40 2.52
C CYS A 57 9.29 10.27 2.30
N ALA A 58 10.50 10.55 2.77
CA ALA A 58 11.67 9.69 2.78
C ALA A 58 11.45 8.34 3.49
N PRO A 59 12.22 7.30 3.13
CA PRO A 59 12.03 5.92 3.59
C PRO A 59 12.39 5.75 5.07
N VAL A 60 11.47 5.99 6.00
CA VAL A 60 11.69 5.61 7.41
C VAL A 60 11.45 4.13 7.54
N ALA A 61 12.48 3.40 7.16
CA ALA A 61 12.75 2.00 7.44
C ALA A 61 12.35 1.61 8.87
N GLY A 62 12.27 0.31 9.14
CA GLY A 62 12.67 -0.12 10.48
C GLY A 62 14.11 0.37 10.70
N CYS A 63 14.28 1.58 11.22
CA CYS A 63 15.51 2.34 11.42
C CYS A 63 16.70 1.92 10.54
N ALA A 64 16.65 2.23 9.25
CA ALA A 64 17.80 2.25 8.35
C ALA A 64 17.44 2.95 7.03
N SER A 65 17.79 4.23 6.92
CA SER A 65 17.94 4.97 5.64
C SER A 65 16.82 5.88 5.15
N CYS A 66 15.97 6.44 6.01
CA CYS A 66 15.26 7.68 5.67
C CYS A 66 16.26 8.83 5.78
N PRO A 67 16.54 9.58 4.72
CA PRO A 67 16.89 10.98 4.90
C PRO A 67 15.65 11.68 5.48
N VAL A 68 15.59 11.70 6.81
CA VAL A 68 14.76 12.62 7.59
C VAL A 68 14.80 13.96 6.88
N LEU A 69 13.61 14.45 6.55
CA LEU A 69 13.31 15.83 6.24
C LEU A 69 13.78 16.67 7.45
N GLN A 70 15.07 16.99 7.49
CA GLN A 70 15.62 17.91 8.47
C GLN A 70 15.24 19.32 8.03
N SER A 71 14.18 19.80 8.67
CA SER A 71 13.97 21.18 9.08
C SER A 71 15.21 22.09 8.98
N ARG A 72 15.09 23.29 8.38
CA ARG A 72 14.95 24.54 9.17
C ARG A 72 14.84 25.82 8.29
N PRO A 73 14.34 26.93 8.88
CA PRO A 73 13.86 28.14 8.21
C PRO A 73 14.98 29.18 7.98
N HIS A 74 14.75 30.11 7.05
CA HIS A 74 15.33 31.45 7.03
C HIS A 74 14.39 32.44 6.35
#